data_AF-A0A7C3J3N5-F1
#
_entry.id   AF-A0A7C3J3N5-F1
#
_cell.length_a   1.000
_cell.length_b   1.000
_cell.length_c   1.000
_cell.angle_alpha   90.00
_cell.angle_beta   90.00
_cell.angle_gamma   90.00
#
_symmetry.space_group_name_H-M   'P 1'
#
loop_
_entity.id
_entity.type
_entity.pdbx_description
1 polymer ?
#
loop_
_entity_poly.entity_id
_entity_poly.type
_entity_poly.pdbx_seq_one_letter_code
_entity_poly.pdbx_strand_id
1 'polypeptide(L)'
;MKHPRVALLAILAAGLGGCGAPRQRTEAVVRLVPAPALTCKPEPKYRWLDCLGQPYSDEFRKSFSYARSQVEVRFPRRASLFEGTIRARKLKPNFAYQIKLVGLPPSQWGRRGHAASNLALGNAGRWWRPGPTGGNAYLLDGERDTEGMEGYLVFGYFVTDVEGEAEVAFRADSSFHVLWKVSQWKPGEGDSAPTTHTVIAEAGRLGYDRSFPPGEVALYAEAQTGRPPIGHLRLPPGDYRCFFLLTEESFHDYYNELGGDWAAALAALIEFTILPPSPEASPSDGS
;
A
#
# COMPACT_ATOMS: atom_id res chain seq x y z
N MET A 1 -7.63 -27.39 -0.33
CA MET A 1 -8.11 -26.63 0.85
C MET A 1 -9.11 -25.58 0.35
N LYS A 2 -10.33 -25.53 0.90
CA LYS A 2 -11.29 -24.47 0.56
C LYS A 2 -10.87 -23.22 1.33
N HIS A 3 -10.28 -22.24 0.66
CA HIS A 3 -10.06 -20.92 1.28
C HIS A 3 -11.43 -20.41 1.79
N PRO A 4 -11.53 -19.92 3.03
CA PRO A 4 -12.76 -19.32 3.50
C PRO A 4 -13.11 -18.20 2.51
N ARG A 5 -14.27 -18.34 1.86
CA ARG A 5 -14.81 -17.31 0.98
C ARG A 5 -15.15 -16.12 1.87
N VAL A 6 -14.17 -15.25 2.14
CA VAL A 6 -14.43 -13.94 2.74
C VAL A 6 -15.37 -13.25 1.78
N ALA A 7 -16.62 -13.05 2.21
CA ALA A 7 -17.61 -12.29 1.47
C ALA A 7 -17.14 -10.84 1.45
N LEU A 8 -16.28 -10.51 0.48
CA LEU A 8 -15.86 -9.13 0.25
C LEU A 8 -17.08 -8.38 -0.27
N LEU A 9 -17.68 -7.55 0.60
CA LEU A 9 -18.78 -6.67 0.24
C LEU A 9 -18.21 -5.62 -0.73
N ALA A 10 -18.31 -5.89 -2.03
CA ALA A 10 -17.93 -4.93 -3.05
C ALA A 10 -18.99 -3.82 -3.06
N ILE A 11 -18.68 -2.67 -2.46
CA ILE A 11 -19.45 -1.45 -2.70
C ILE A 11 -19.08 -0.96 -4.10
N LEU A 12 -19.77 -1.51 -5.11
CA LEU A 12 -19.70 -1.03 -6.49
C LEU A 12 -20.43 0.32 -6.56
N ALA A 13 -19.66 1.41 -6.63
CA ALA A 13 -20.21 2.71 -7.01
C ALA A 13 -20.59 2.66 -8.52
N ALA A 14 -21.85 2.33 -8.80
CA ALA A 14 -22.39 2.25 -10.15
C ALA A 14 -22.63 3.67 -10.72
N GLY A 15 -21.78 4.10 -11.64
CA GLY A 15 -22.07 5.21 -12.54
C GLY A 15 -22.58 4.67 -13.88
N LEU A 16 -23.90 4.72 -14.11
CA LEU A 16 -24.50 4.35 -15.40
C LEU A 16 -24.31 5.50 -16.40
N GLY A 17 -23.79 5.15 -17.58
CA GLY A 17 -23.33 6.08 -18.61
C GLY A 17 -24.46 6.71 -19.45
N GLY A 18 -24.33 8.02 -19.66
CA GLY A 18 -24.96 8.75 -20.76
C GLY A 18 -23.96 8.95 -21.90
N CYS A 19 -24.42 8.80 -23.14
CA CYS A 19 -23.65 9.06 -24.35
C CYS A 19 -23.48 10.58 -24.59
N GLY A 20 -22.26 11.03 -24.88
CA GLY A 20 -22.07 12.22 -25.74
C GLY A 20 -21.28 13.42 -25.20
N ALA A 21 -20.74 13.42 -24.00
CA ALA A 21 -19.85 14.50 -23.52
C ALA A 21 -18.37 14.06 -23.55
N PRO A 22 -17.41 14.97 -23.81
CA PRO A 22 -15.98 14.69 -23.61
C PRO A 22 -15.83 14.12 -22.19
N ARG A 23 -15.37 12.86 -22.11
CA ARG A 23 -15.32 12.09 -20.86
C ARG A 23 -14.45 12.84 -19.87
N GLN A 24 -15.08 13.61 -18.99
CA GLN A 24 -14.43 14.26 -17.85
C GLN A 24 -13.60 13.21 -17.11
N ARG A 25 -12.47 13.64 -16.54
CA ARG A 25 -11.74 12.85 -15.55
C ARG A 25 -12.70 12.58 -14.39
N THR A 26 -13.39 11.45 -14.44
CA THR A 26 -14.25 11.03 -13.34
C THR A 26 -13.34 10.62 -12.19
N GLU A 27 -13.38 11.38 -11.11
CA GLU A 27 -12.76 10.99 -9.85
C GLU A 27 -13.48 9.76 -9.29
N ALA A 28 -12.71 8.80 -8.79
CA ALA A 28 -13.19 7.71 -7.95
C ALA A 28 -12.86 8.01 -6.50
N VAL A 29 -13.79 7.67 -5.62
CA VAL A 29 -13.61 7.71 -4.17
C VAL A 29 -13.92 6.32 -3.63
N VAL A 30 -12.96 5.70 -2.95
CA VAL A 30 -13.13 4.39 -2.32
C VAL A 30 -12.84 4.46 -0.83
N ARG A 31 -13.57 3.68 -0.04
CA ARG A 31 -13.29 3.51 1.39
C ARG A 31 -12.57 2.19 1.59
N LEU A 32 -11.47 2.22 2.34
CA LEU A 32 -10.77 1.00 2.69
C LEU A 32 -11.49 0.33 3.87
N VAL A 33 -11.57 -0.99 3.80
CA VAL A 33 -12.13 -1.86 4.84
C VAL A 33 -11.03 -2.76 5.39
N PRO A 34 -11.18 -3.36 6.59
CA PRO A 34 -10.23 -4.34 7.10
C PRO A 34 -9.83 -5.35 6.02
N ALA A 35 -8.53 -5.41 5.74
CA ALA A 35 -8.04 -6.25 4.68
C ALA A 35 -8.23 -7.72 5.08
N PRO A 36 -8.70 -8.60 4.17
CA PRO A 36 -8.45 -10.02 4.34
C PRO A 36 -6.93 -10.27 4.32
N ALA A 37 -6.48 -11.47 4.69
CA ALA A 37 -5.06 -11.86 4.66
C ALA A 37 -4.48 -11.91 3.24
N LEU A 38 -4.35 -10.74 2.59
CA LEU A 38 -3.77 -10.49 1.28
C LEU A 38 -2.28 -10.20 1.48
N THR A 39 -1.41 -10.73 0.61
CA THR A 39 0.04 -10.47 0.66
C THR A 39 0.74 -10.75 2.00
N CYS A 40 0.15 -11.60 2.85
CA CYS A 40 0.71 -11.95 4.15
C CYS A 40 0.48 -13.43 4.48
N LYS A 41 1.07 -13.87 5.58
CA LYS A 41 0.75 -15.16 6.17
C LYS A 41 -0.75 -15.21 6.54
N PRO A 42 -1.37 -16.40 6.62
CA PRO A 42 -2.80 -16.55 6.93
C PRO A 42 -3.26 -15.84 8.20
N GLU A 43 -2.36 -15.67 9.18
CA GLU A 43 -2.58 -14.92 10.41
C GLU A 43 -1.46 -13.87 10.55
N PRO A 44 -1.61 -12.69 9.92
CA PRO A 44 -0.58 -11.67 10.03
C PRO A 44 -0.57 -11.10 11.45
N LYS A 45 0.63 -11.06 12.04
CA LYS A 45 0.86 -10.44 13.33
C LYS A 45 0.89 -8.92 13.15
N TYR A 46 -0.07 -8.20 13.72
CA TYR A 46 -0.03 -6.75 13.78
C TYR A 46 1.14 -6.27 14.66
N ARG A 47 1.73 -5.14 14.29
CA ARG A 47 2.74 -4.43 15.08
C ARG A 47 2.05 -3.59 16.14
N TRP A 48 2.52 -3.64 17.38
CA TRP A 48 1.98 -2.91 18.52
C TRP A 48 2.99 -1.97 19.16
N LEU A 49 3.87 -1.44 18.33
CA LEU A 49 4.88 -0.44 18.66
C LEU A 49 4.74 0.70 17.65
N ASP A 50 4.86 1.94 18.10
CA ASP A 50 4.92 3.08 17.20
C ASP A 50 6.25 3.15 16.42
N CYS A 51 6.43 4.24 15.65
CA CYS A 51 7.65 4.45 14.86
C CYS A 51 8.92 4.63 15.70
N LEU A 52 8.85 5.06 16.97
CA LEU A 52 10.00 5.08 17.89
C LEU A 52 10.21 3.76 18.62
N GLY A 53 9.32 2.78 18.42
CA GLY A 53 9.39 1.48 19.12
C GLY A 53 8.76 1.52 20.50
N GLN A 54 7.95 2.54 20.80
CA GLN A 54 7.26 2.64 22.08
C GLN A 54 6.01 1.78 22.03
N PRO A 55 5.76 0.92 23.05
CA PRO A 55 4.62 0.02 23.03
C PRO A 55 3.32 0.77 23.27
N TYR A 56 2.28 0.37 22.53
CA TYR A 56 0.91 0.74 22.89
C TYR A 56 0.46 -0.04 24.14
N SER A 57 -0.39 0.61 24.93
CA SER A 57 -1.01 0.03 26.13
C SER A 57 -1.73 -1.28 25.85
N ASP A 58 -1.80 -2.15 26.84
CA ASP A 58 -2.52 -3.42 26.76
C ASP A 58 -3.99 -3.24 26.40
N GLU A 59 -4.64 -2.21 26.96
CA GLU A 59 -6.03 -1.89 26.67
C GLU A 59 -6.23 -1.50 25.21
N PHE A 60 -5.34 -0.67 24.66
CA PHE A 60 -5.40 -0.32 23.25
C PHE A 60 -5.17 -1.53 22.35
N ARG A 61 -4.17 -2.38 22.64
CA ARG A 61 -3.90 -3.59 21.85
C ARG A 61 -5.09 -4.55 21.82
N LYS A 62 -5.82 -4.67 22.93
CA LYS A 62 -7.02 -5.53 23.06
C LYS A 62 -8.26 -4.94 22.38
N SER A 63 -8.41 -3.62 22.40
CA SER A 63 -9.63 -2.94 21.93
C SER A 63 -9.51 -2.40 20.49
N PHE A 64 -8.31 -2.13 19.99
CA PHE A 64 -8.11 -1.56 18.66
C PHE A 64 -8.61 -2.51 17.57
N SER A 65 -9.29 -1.93 16.57
CA SER A 65 -9.79 -2.67 15.42
C SER A 65 -9.86 -1.77 14.21
N TYR A 66 -9.30 -2.24 13.09
CA TYR A 66 -9.40 -1.58 11.78
C TYR A 66 -10.84 -1.44 11.29
N ALA A 67 -11.81 -2.18 11.85
CA ALA A 67 -13.22 -2.01 11.51
C ALA A 67 -13.76 -0.62 11.90
N ARG A 68 -13.08 0.09 12.81
CA ARG A 68 -13.42 1.47 13.22
C ARG A 68 -12.65 2.53 12.45
N SER A 69 -11.64 2.15 11.67
CA SER A 69 -10.83 3.07 10.88
C SER A 69 -11.64 3.68 9.74
N GLN A 70 -11.32 4.92 9.39
CA GLN A 70 -12.00 5.67 8.35
C GLN A 70 -10.95 6.16 7.37
N VAL A 71 -10.69 5.37 6.32
CA VAL A 71 -9.71 5.70 5.29
C VAL A 71 -10.40 5.81 3.94
N GLU A 72 -10.26 6.98 3.33
CA GLU A 72 -10.77 7.31 2.01
C GLU A 72 -9.61 7.54 1.04
N VAL A 73 -9.71 6.96 -0.15
CA VAL A 73 -8.75 7.15 -1.25
C VAL A 73 -9.48 7.77 -2.43
N ARG A 74 -8.94 8.88 -2.93
CA ARG A 74 -9.45 9.60 -4.10
C ARG A 74 -8.43 9.55 -5.22
N PHE A 75 -8.87 9.25 -6.44
CA PHE A 75 -8.00 9.17 -7.61
C PHE A 75 -8.79 9.33 -8.91
N PRO A 76 -8.19 9.83 -10.01
CA PRO A 76 -8.83 9.83 -11.32
C PRO A 76 -8.95 8.41 -11.86
N ARG A 77 -10.13 8.02 -12.39
CA ARG A 77 -10.30 6.71 -13.03
C ARG A 77 -9.46 6.53 -14.29
N ARG A 78 -9.00 7.62 -14.91
CA ARG A 78 -8.21 7.62 -16.15
C ARG A 78 -7.13 8.69 -16.05
N ALA A 79 -5.87 8.28 -16.10
CA ALA A 79 -4.72 9.19 -16.05
C ALA A 79 -3.49 8.50 -16.67
N SER A 80 -2.45 9.27 -17.01
CA SER A 80 -1.15 8.71 -17.44
C SER A 80 -0.31 8.16 -16.29
N LEU A 81 -0.68 8.50 -15.05
CA LEU A 81 -0.07 8.01 -13.82
C LEU A 81 -1.16 7.73 -12.79
N PHE A 82 -1.02 6.66 -12.01
CA PHE A 82 -1.91 6.42 -10.87
C PHE A 82 -1.47 7.28 -9.68
N GLU A 83 -2.26 8.28 -9.36
CA GLU A 83 -1.99 9.27 -8.31
C GLU A 83 -3.29 9.69 -7.64
N GLY A 84 -3.20 10.33 -6.48
CA GLY A 84 -4.38 10.72 -5.74
C GLY A 84 -4.08 11.20 -4.33
N THR A 85 -5.10 11.13 -3.47
CA THR A 85 -5.00 11.50 -2.06
C THR A 85 -5.59 10.43 -1.15
N ILE A 86 -4.96 10.22 0.00
CA ILE A 86 -5.48 9.42 1.11
C ILE A 86 -5.87 10.39 2.22
N ARG A 87 -7.08 10.21 2.75
CA ARG A 87 -7.49 10.81 4.02
C ARG A 87 -7.79 9.72 5.01
N ALA A 88 -7.01 9.63 6.08
CA ALA A 88 -7.07 8.58 7.07
C ALA A 88 -7.40 9.14 8.45
N ARG A 89 -8.25 8.42 9.18
CA ARG A 89 -8.57 8.69 10.58
C ARG A 89 -8.72 7.37 11.34
N LYS A 90 -8.51 7.44 12.66
CA LYS A 90 -8.67 6.28 13.57
C LYS A 90 -7.80 5.10 13.15
N LEU A 91 -6.61 5.39 12.64
CA LEU A 91 -5.54 4.42 12.51
C LEU A 91 -4.75 4.33 13.83
N LYS A 92 -3.70 3.51 13.88
CA LYS A 92 -2.77 3.54 15.01
C LYS A 92 -2.06 4.91 15.02
N PRO A 93 -1.87 5.55 16.18
CA PRO A 93 -1.21 6.85 16.26
C PRO A 93 0.31 6.71 16.15
N ASN A 94 0.99 7.73 15.61
CA ASN A 94 2.44 7.74 15.40
C ASN A 94 2.97 6.51 14.63
N PHE A 95 2.21 6.02 13.64
CA PHE A 95 2.44 4.73 13.01
C PHE A 95 2.66 4.84 11.49
N ALA A 96 3.58 4.05 10.95
CA ALA A 96 3.91 4.03 9.53
C ALA A 96 3.12 2.97 8.75
N TYR A 97 2.54 3.39 7.62
CA TYR A 97 1.80 2.52 6.70
C TYR A 97 2.44 2.54 5.31
N GLN A 98 2.69 1.37 4.75
CA GLN A 98 3.06 1.21 3.34
C GLN A 98 1.81 1.32 2.46
N ILE A 99 1.93 1.96 1.30
CA ILE A 99 0.90 2.07 0.28
C ILE A 99 1.22 1.10 -0.86
N LYS A 100 0.28 0.20 -1.17
CA LYS A 100 0.47 -0.86 -2.15
C LYS A 100 -0.65 -0.98 -3.17
N LEU A 101 -0.28 -1.40 -4.38
CA LEU A 101 -1.19 -2.05 -5.32
C LEU A 101 -0.93 -3.56 -5.31
N VAL A 102 -2.00 -4.37 -5.24
CA VAL A 102 -1.90 -5.83 -5.25
C VAL A 102 -2.81 -6.42 -6.31
N GLY A 103 -2.23 -7.22 -7.21
CA GLY A 103 -2.93 -7.88 -8.29
C GLY A 103 -3.89 -8.97 -7.82
N LEU A 104 -4.78 -9.37 -8.74
CA LEU A 104 -5.79 -10.39 -8.51
C LEU A 104 -5.53 -11.56 -9.47
N PRO A 105 -4.65 -12.53 -9.13
CA PRO A 105 -4.36 -13.63 -10.03
C PRO A 105 -5.64 -14.47 -10.29
N PRO A 106 -6.00 -14.75 -11.56
CA PRO A 106 -7.21 -15.53 -11.87
C PRO A 106 -7.25 -16.91 -11.23
N SER A 107 -6.11 -17.55 -10.96
CA SER A 107 -6.04 -18.84 -10.26
C SER A 107 -6.63 -18.80 -8.85
N GLN A 108 -6.59 -17.65 -8.18
CA GLN A 108 -7.17 -17.47 -6.84
C GLN A 108 -8.54 -16.80 -6.88
N TRP A 109 -8.74 -15.88 -7.83
CA TRP A 109 -9.93 -15.01 -7.87
C TRP A 109 -10.95 -15.41 -8.95
N GLY A 110 -10.66 -16.45 -9.74
CA GLY A 110 -11.49 -16.91 -10.85
C GLY A 110 -11.82 -15.77 -11.82
N ARG A 111 -13.10 -15.63 -12.18
CA ARG A 111 -13.60 -14.56 -13.05
C ARG A 111 -13.46 -13.14 -12.47
N ARG A 112 -13.18 -13.00 -11.17
CA ARG A 112 -12.90 -11.70 -10.54
C ARG A 112 -11.44 -11.29 -10.66
N GLY A 113 -10.55 -12.22 -11.04
CA GLY A 113 -9.15 -11.94 -11.27
C GLY A 113 -8.90 -11.10 -12.51
N HIS A 114 -7.72 -10.50 -12.60
CA HIS A 114 -7.28 -9.71 -13.73
C HIS A 114 -5.78 -9.96 -14.00
N ALA A 115 -5.51 -10.91 -14.90
CA ALA A 115 -4.16 -11.40 -15.19
C ALA A 115 -3.20 -10.27 -15.60
N ALA A 116 -3.66 -9.37 -16.48
CA ALA A 116 -2.85 -8.27 -17.00
C ALA A 116 -2.38 -7.32 -15.88
N SER A 117 -3.27 -6.97 -14.94
CA SER A 117 -2.90 -6.14 -13.78
C SER A 117 -1.95 -6.86 -12.85
N ASN A 118 -2.20 -8.14 -12.57
CA ASN A 118 -1.33 -8.94 -11.71
C ASN A 118 0.09 -9.00 -12.28
N LEU A 119 0.22 -9.25 -13.58
CA LEU A 119 1.50 -9.28 -14.28
C LEU A 119 2.19 -7.91 -14.29
N ALA A 120 1.46 -6.85 -14.65
CA ALA A 120 2.01 -5.49 -14.67
C ALA A 120 2.53 -5.07 -13.28
N LEU A 121 1.77 -5.33 -12.22
CA LEU A 121 2.16 -5.01 -10.85
C LEU A 121 3.34 -5.85 -10.36
N GLY A 122 3.36 -7.15 -10.65
CA GLY A 122 4.49 -8.01 -10.27
C GLY A 122 5.79 -7.65 -10.98
N ASN A 123 5.72 -7.26 -12.25
CA ASN A 123 6.88 -6.79 -13.01
C ASN A 123 7.37 -5.42 -12.53
N ALA A 124 6.45 -4.52 -12.18
CA ALA A 124 6.77 -3.20 -11.63
C ALA A 124 7.34 -3.28 -10.21
N GLY A 125 6.85 -4.22 -9.41
CA GLY A 125 7.25 -4.45 -8.03
C GLY A 125 7.82 -5.85 -7.83
N ARG A 126 7.10 -6.67 -7.07
CA ARG A 126 7.51 -8.01 -6.65
C ARG A 126 6.36 -9.01 -6.75
N TRP A 127 6.70 -10.27 -6.55
CA TRP A 127 5.74 -11.37 -6.51
C TRP A 127 5.66 -11.96 -5.10
N TRP A 128 4.44 -12.23 -4.65
CA TRP A 128 4.16 -12.90 -3.39
C TRP A 128 3.41 -14.20 -3.61
N ARG A 129 3.88 -15.27 -2.97
CA ARG A 129 3.12 -16.52 -2.85
C ARG A 129 2.31 -16.45 -1.56
N PRO A 130 0.96 -16.44 -1.60
CA PRO A 130 0.16 -16.54 -0.38
C PRO A 130 0.16 -17.97 0.16
N GLY A 131 -0.14 -18.10 1.46
CA GLY A 131 -0.30 -19.38 2.13
C GLY A 131 0.78 -19.69 3.18
N PRO A 132 0.75 -20.90 3.77
CA PRO A 132 1.63 -21.26 4.89
C PRO A 132 3.13 -21.28 4.54
N THR A 133 3.46 -21.59 3.29
CA THR A 133 4.82 -21.53 2.74
C THR A 133 5.07 -20.22 1.99
N GLY A 134 4.31 -19.18 2.33
CA GLY A 134 4.32 -17.92 1.63
C GLY A 134 5.70 -17.26 1.62
N GLY A 135 6.01 -16.62 0.51
CA GLY A 135 7.35 -16.10 0.26
C GLY A 135 7.39 -15.09 -0.87
N ASN A 136 8.38 -14.21 -0.80
CA ASN A 136 8.66 -13.23 -1.84
C ASN A 136 9.52 -13.86 -2.95
N ALA A 137 9.20 -13.55 -4.20
CA ALA A 137 10.07 -13.78 -5.34
C ALA A 137 10.40 -12.45 -6.02
N TYR A 138 11.69 -12.27 -6.35
CA TYR A 138 12.22 -11.05 -6.98
C TYR A 138 11.92 -10.99 -8.47
N LEU A 139 12.07 -12.13 -9.14
CA LEU A 139 11.77 -12.37 -10.53
C LEU A 139 11.08 -13.72 -10.64
N LEU A 140 10.26 -13.88 -11.66
CA LEU A 140 9.80 -15.18 -12.09
C LEU A 140 10.92 -15.76 -12.96
N ASP A 141 11.79 -16.58 -12.35
CA ASP A 141 12.82 -17.28 -13.11
C ASP A 141 12.17 -18.38 -13.95
N GLY A 142 11.88 -18.06 -15.21
CA GLY A 142 11.22 -18.94 -16.18
C GLY A 142 9.69 -19.01 -16.03
N GLU A 143 9.03 -19.66 -16.99
CA GLU A 143 7.56 -19.84 -17.08
C GLU A 143 6.93 -20.60 -15.89
N ARG A 144 7.69 -20.92 -14.85
CA ARG A 144 7.19 -21.67 -13.71
C ARG A 144 6.45 -20.75 -12.74
N ASP A 145 5.13 -20.88 -12.82
CA ASP A 145 4.21 -20.74 -11.69
C ASP A 145 3.86 -19.30 -11.29
N THR A 146 3.53 -18.45 -12.28
CA THR A 146 2.67 -17.27 -12.04
C THR A 146 1.31 -17.67 -11.47
N GLU A 147 0.94 -18.94 -11.65
CA GLU A 147 -0.29 -19.51 -11.17
C GLU A 147 -0.31 -19.52 -9.63
N GLY A 148 -1.01 -18.54 -9.08
CA GLY A 148 -1.15 -18.39 -7.63
C GLY A 148 -0.17 -17.40 -7.01
N MET A 149 0.62 -16.68 -7.81
CA MET A 149 1.44 -15.57 -7.35
C MET A 149 0.67 -14.24 -7.44
N GLU A 150 0.67 -13.47 -6.37
CA GLU A 150 0.14 -12.11 -6.32
C GLU A 150 1.27 -11.13 -6.70
N GLY A 151 1.11 -10.42 -7.82
CA GLY A 151 1.99 -9.30 -8.15
C GLY A 151 1.64 -8.10 -7.28
N TYR A 152 2.61 -7.46 -6.65
CA TYR A 152 2.36 -6.28 -5.83
C TYR A 152 3.43 -5.20 -6.04
N LEU A 153 3.04 -3.95 -5.83
CA LEU A 153 3.87 -2.77 -5.96
C LEU A 153 3.73 -1.92 -4.69
N VAL A 154 4.81 -1.77 -3.92
CA VAL A 154 4.92 -0.74 -2.88
C VAL A 154 5.42 0.53 -3.54
N PHE A 155 4.67 1.62 -3.45
CA PHE A 155 5.01 2.85 -4.18
C PHE A 155 4.99 4.11 -3.31
N GLY A 156 4.71 3.97 -2.02
CA GLY A 156 4.75 5.07 -1.07
C GLY A 156 4.51 4.61 0.35
N TYR A 157 4.55 5.56 1.27
CA TYR A 157 4.21 5.37 2.67
C TYR A 157 3.71 6.68 3.28
N PHE A 158 3.13 6.59 4.48
CA PHE A 158 2.84 7.74 5.31
C PHE A 158 2.93 7.36 6.79
N VAL A 159 3.04 8.38 7.64
CA VAL A 159 3.00 8.25 9.10
C VAL A 159 1.77 9.00 9.60
N THR A 160 1.04 8.39 10.53
CA THR A 160 -0.08 9.04 11.21
C THR A 160 0.41 9.93 12.33
N ASP A 161 -0.35 10.98 12.62
CA ASP A 161 -0.11 11.81 13.80
C ASP A 161 -0.50 11.09 15.11
N VAL A 162 -0.41 11.82 16.22
CA VAL A 162 -0.75 11.35 17.56
C VAL A 162 -2.23 10.95 17.74
N GLU A 163 -3.12 11.38 16.84
CA GLU A 163 -4.54 11.03 16.86
C GLU A 163 -4.88 9.89 15.87
N GLY A 164 -3.86 9.34 15.19
CA GLY A 164 -4.06 8.32 14.17
C GLY A 164 -4.68 8.89 12.88
N GLU A 165 -4.44 10.17 12.59
CA GLU A 165 -4.90 10.85 11.38
C GLU A 165 -3.74 11.08 10.39
N ALA A 166 -4.06 11.14 9.10
CA ALA A 166 -3.14 11.54 8.04
C ALA A 166 -3.90 12.06 6.82
N GLU A 167 -3.32 13.03 6.12
CA GLU A 167 -3.76 13.46 4.78
C GLU A 167 -2.54 13.54 3.87
N VAL A 168 -2.47 12.66 2.87
CA VAL A 168 -1.29 12.55 2.00
C VAL A 168 -1.67 12.46 0.54
N ALA A 169 -0.91 13.15 -0.31
CA ALA A 169 -0.91 12.88 -1.74
C ALA A 169 -0.03 11.66 -2.02
N PHE A 170 -0.37 10.88 -3.05
CA PHE A 170 0.44 9.74 -3.50
C PHE A 170 0.58 9.72 -5.01
N ARG A 171 1.66 9.09 -5.47
CA ARG A 171 1.97 8.84 -6.88
C ARG A 171 2.61 7.47 -7.02
N ALA A 172 2.08 6.61 -7.87
CA ALA A 172 2.66 5.29 -8.14
C ALA A 172 3.73 5.37 -9.24
N ASP A 173 4.75 6.19 -9.01
CA ASP A 173 5.90 6.40 -9.89
C ASP A 173 7.22 5.84 -9.33
N SER A 174 7.13 5.01 -8.28
CA SER A 174 8.27 4.41 -7.57
C SER A 174 7.99 2.95 -7.22
N SER A 175 9.05 2.16 -7.02
CA SER A 175 8.99 0.77 -6.57
C SER A 175 9.89 0.58 -5.37
N PHE A 176 9.28 0.31 -4.22
CA PHE A 176 9.97 0.15 -2.95
C PHE A 176 9.97 -1.31 -2.50
N HIS A 177 11.02 -1.68 -1.78
CA HIS A 177 11.16 -2.98 -1.15
C HIS A 177 10.50 -2.99 0.24
N VAL A 178 10.98 -2.12 1.13
CA VAL A 178 10.59 -2.01 2.55
C VAL A 178 10.84 -0.58 3.05
N LEU A 179 10.40 -0.28 4.27
CA LEU A 179 10.76 0.98 4.96
C LEU A 179 11.76 0.71 6.08
N TRP A 180 12.64 1.67 6.28
CA TRP A 180 13.66 1.65 7.31
C TRP A 180 13.60 2.91 8.16
N LYS A 181 13.99 2.77 9.43
CA LYS A 181 14.45 3.91 10.21
C LYS A 181 15.91 4.18 9.86
N VAL A 182 16.28 5.45 9.69
CA VAL A 182 17.69 5.84 9.47
C VAL A 182 18.60 5.37 10.62
N SER A 183 18.04 5.24 11.83
CA SER A 183 18.76 4.70 13.00
C SER A 183 18.98 3.19 12.96
N GLN A 184 18.24 2.44 12.14
CA GLN A 184 18.45 1.00 11.93
C GLN A 184 19.45 0.74 10.82
N TRP A 185 19.32 1.48 9.72
CA TRP A 185 20.15 1.32 8.54
C TRP A 185 20.29 2.67 7.83
N LYS A 186 21.46 2.90 7.23
CA LYS A 186 21.71 4.14 6.47
C LYS A 186 21.10 3.99 5.06
N PRO A 187 20.38 5.00 4.53
CA PRO A 187 19.93 4.99 3.14
C PRO A 187 21.09 4.75 2.17
N GLY A 188 20.89 3.84 1.23
CA GLY A 188 21.79 3.57 0.12
C GLY A 188 21.59 4.52 -1.05
N GLU A 189 22.39 4.31 -2.10
CA GLU A 189 22.21 5.01 -3.37
C GLU A 189 20.91 4.54 -4.05
N GLY A 190 20.06 5.49 -4.42
CA GLY A 190 18.78 5.22 -5.08
C GLY A 190 17.58 5.07 -4.14
N ASP A 191 17.80 4.95 -2.82
CA ASP A 191 16.74 4.97 -1.81
C ASP A 191 16.04 6.33 -1.73
N SER A 192 14.85 6.37 -1.13
CA SER A 192 14.15 7.64 -0.97
C SER A 192 14.92 8.57 -0.04
N ALA A 193 14.76 9.89 -0.24
CA ALA A 193 15.17 10.84 0.77
C ALA A 193 14.46 10.53 2.10
N PRO A 194 15.14 10.62 3.26
CA PRO A 194 14.49 10.46 4.54
C PRO A 194 13.42 11.53 4.78
N THR A 195 12.31 11.14 5.39
CA THR A 195 11.30 12.05 5.93
C THR A 195 11.31 11.96 7.46
N THR A 196 11.33 13.11 8.13
CA THR A 196 11.35 13.18 9.60
C THR A 196 9.95 13.39 10.14
N HIS A 197 9.59 12.61 11.15
CA HIS A 197 8.28 12.64 11.80
C HIS A 197 8.45 12.81 13.30
N THR A 198 7.67 13.71 13.91
CA THR A 198 7.58 13.85 15.36
C THR A 198 6.67 12.78 15.92
N VAL A 199 7.10 12.11 16.97
CA VAL A 199 6.34 11.08 17.68
C VAL A 199 6.08 11.57 19.10
N ILE A 200 4.78 11.64 19.44
CA ILE A 200 4.30 12.10 20.75
C ILE A 200 3.46 10.99 21.36
N ALA A 201 3.97 10.37 22.41
CA ALA A 201 3.28 9.32 23.16
C ALA A 201 3.05 9.79 24.59
N GLU A 202 1.86 10.33 24.84
CA GLU A 202 1.46 10.86 26.14
C GLU A 202 0.40 9.95 26.77
N ALA A 203 0.52 9.73 28.08
CA ALA A 203 -0.49 8.98 28.83
C ALA A 203 -1.89 9.57 28.64
N GLY A 204 -2.89 8.74 28.37
CA GLY A 204 -4.26 9.17 28.17
C GLY A 204 -4.58 9.67 26.76
N ARG A 205 -3.57 9.81 25.88
CA ARG A 205 -3.82 9.91 24.44
C ARG A 205 -4.10 8.55 23.82
N LEU A 206 -4.60 8.55 22.59
CA LEU A 206 -4.90 7.32 21.86
C LEU A 206 -3.66 6.40 21.88
N GLY A 207 -3.83 5.18 22.37
CA GLY A 207 -2.78 4.17 22.34
C GLY A 207 -1.93 4.02 23.59
N TYR A 208 -1.83 5.01 24.49
CA TYR A 208 -0.79 5.01 25.53
C TYR A 208 -1.35 5.17 26.96
N ASP A 209 -0.87 4.33 27.88
CA ASP A 209 -1.18 4.33 29.32
C ASP A 209 -0.11 5.03 30.15
N ARG A 210 1.04 5.35 29.54
CA ARG A 210 2.15 6.11 30.13
C ARG A 210 2.75 7.04 29.09
N SER A 211 3.38 8.12 29.57
CA SER A 211 4.10 9.05 28.70
C SER A 211 5.51 8.54 28.41
N PHE A 212 5.96 8.74 27.18
CA PHE A 212 7.34 8.56 26.76
C PHE A 212 7.91 9.92 26.35
N PRO A 213 9.24 10.11 26.39
CA PRO A 213 9.85 11.32 25.85
C PRO A 213 9.44 11.52 24.38
N PRO A 214 9.02 12.74 23.98
CA PRO A 214 8.79 13.04 22.59
C PRO A 214 10.10 12.88 21.82
N GLY A 215 10.02 12.48 20.56
CA GLY A 215 11.20 12.30 19.73
C GLY A 215 10.88 12.44 18.26
N GLU A 216 11.94 12.35 17.47
CA GLU A 216 11.85 12.36 16.02
C GLU A 216 12.32 11.03 15.46
N VAL A 217 11.68 10.58 14.39
CA VAL A 217 12.07 9.42 13.62
C VAL A 217 12.23 9.81 12.16
N ALA A 218 13.41 9.53 11.61
CA ALA A 218 13.65 9.67 10.18
C ALA A 218 13.41 8.32 9.50
N LEU A 219 12.48 8.29 8.55
CA LEU A 219 12.10 7.10 7.78
C LEU A 219 12.49 7.28 6.32
N TYR A 220 12.88 6.19 5.66
CA TYR A 220 13.04 6.16 4.22
C TYR A 220 12.53 4.84 3.64
N ALA A 221 12.24 4.83 2.34
CA ALA A 221 11.85 3.66 1.59
C ALA A 221 13.05 3.14 0.80
N GLU A 222 13.40 1.86 1.01
CA GLU A 222 14.43 1.17 0.24
C GLU A 222 13.94 0.96 -1.20
N ALA A 223 14.74 1.38 -2.17
CA ALA A 223 14.40 1.17 -3.58
C ALA A 223 14.46 -0.32 -3.92
N GLN A 224 13.50 -0.79 -4.72
CA GLN A 224 13.51 -2.17 -5.18
C GLN A 224 14.64 -2.37 -6.20
N THR A 225 15.62 -3.20 -5.85
CA THR A 225 16.73 -3.56 -6.74
C THR A 225 16.22 -4.06 -8.10
N GLY A 226 16.82 -3.55 -9.18
CA GLY A 226 16.47 -3.93 -10.56
C GLY A 226 15.16 -3.32 -11.06
N ARG A 227 14.69 -2.22 -10.46
CA ARG A 227 13.54 -1.45 -10.93
C ARG A 227 13.97 -0.02 -11.33
N PRO A 228 13.13 0.72 -12.07
CA PRO A 228 13.43 2.11 -12.41
C PRO A 228 13.75 2.96 -11.18
N PRO A 229 14.56 4.02 -11.32
CA PRO A 229 14.79 4.99 -10.25
C PRO A 229 13.47 5.57 -9.70
N ILE A 230 13.50 6.02 -8.45
CA ILE A 230 12.37 6.69 -7.78
C ILE A 230 11.85 7.84 -8.65
N GLY A 231 10.53 7.90 -8.86
CA GLY A 231 9.88 8.88 -9.73
C GLY A 231 9.86 8.53 -11.23
N HIS A 232 10.59 7.51 -11.66
CA HIS A 232 10.69 7.11 -13.06
C HIS A 232 9.87 5.86 -13.41
N LEU A 233 9.31 5.13 -12.44
CA LEU A 233 8.45 3.98 -12.74
C LEU A 233 7.18 4.45 -13.46
N ARG A 234 6.82 3.75 -14.53
CA ARG A 234 5.55 3.92 -15.24
C ARG A 234 4.88 2.57 -15.38
N LEU A 235 3.62 2.49 -14.93
CA LEU A 235 2.78 1.34 -15.21
C LEU A 235 2.45 1.31 -16.71
N PRO A 236 2.45 0.13 -17.37
CA PRO A 236 2.04 0.01 -18.76
C PRO A 236 0.61 0.55 -18.97
N PRO A 237 0.33 1.20 -20.12
CA PRO A 237 -1.03 1.59 -20.48
C PRO A 237 -1.99 0.41 -20.49
N GLY A 238 -3.21 0.62 -20.01
CA GLY A 238 -4.23 -0.43 -19.93
C GLY A 238 -5.16 -0.28 -18.73
N ASP A 239 -6.13 -1.17 -18.65
CA ASP A 239 -7.06 -1.23 -17.53
C ASP A 239 -6.46 -2.02 -16.36
N TYR A 240 -6.66 -1.48 -15.17
CA TYR A 240 -6.22 -2.06 -13.92
C TYR A 240 -7.40 -2.44 -13.05
N ARG A 241 -7.35 -3.67 -12.52
CA ARG A 241 -8.22 -4.16 -11.46
C ARG A 241 -7.36 -4.85 -10.41
N CYS A 242 -7.26 -4.23 -9.25
CA CYS A 242 -6.34 -4.63 -8.18
C CYS A 242 -6.85 -4.13 -6.82
N PHE A 243 -6.21 -4.55 -5.73
CA PHE A 243 -6.41 -3.92 -4.43
C PHE A 243 -5.51 -2.71 -4.27
N PHE A 244 -6.08 -1.62 -3.75
CA PHE A 244 -5.33 -0.62 -3.00
C PHE A 244 -5.23 -1.13 -1.56
N LEU A 245 -4.01 -1.33 -1.06
CA LEU A 245 -3.75 -1.96 0.23
C LEU A 245 -2.85 -1.06 1.09
N LEU A 246 -3.24 -0.88 2.34
CA LEU A 246 -2.36 -0.37 3.39
C LEU A 246 -1.81 -1.56 4.19
N THR A 247 -0.49 -1.60 4.33
CA THR A 247 0.21 -2.59 5.15
C THR A 247 0.89 -1.89 6.32
N GLU A 248 0.80 -2.47 7.51
CA GLU A 248 1.59 -1.99 8.65
C GLU A 248 3.09 -2.14 8.38
N GLU A 249 3.88 -1.14 8.70
CA GLU A 249 5.33 -1.30 8.70
C GLU A 249 5.78 -2.09 9.95
N SER A 250 6.69 -3.06 9.77
CA SER A 250 7.25 -3.84 10.88
C SER A 250 8.62 -3.34 11.34
N PHE A 251 9.34 -2.59 10.48
CA PHE A 251 10.73 -2.20 10.68
C PHE A 251 11.66 -3.39 10.97
N HIS A 252 11.34 -4.56 10.41
CA HIS A 252 12.11 -5.80 10.55
C HIS A 252 12.29 -6.26 12.01
N ASP A 253 11.34 -5.90 12.89
CA ASP A 253 11.44 -6.16 14.33
C ASP A 253 10.91 -7.55 14.71
N TYR A 254 11.33 -8.59 13.97
CA TYR A 254 10.73 -9.94 14.06
C TYR A 254 10.94 -10.62 15.41
N TYR A 255 12.02 -10.26 16.10
CA TYR A 255 12.37 -10.83 17.40
C TYR A 255 11.56 -10.19 18.54
N ASN A 256 10.86 -9.09 18.27
CA ASN A 256 9.99 -8.45 19.24
C ASN A 256 8.58 -9.02 19.15
N GLU A 257 8.04 -9.44 20.30
CA GLU A 257 6.67 -9.92 20.41
C GLU A 257 5.62 -8.90 19.96
N LEU A 258 5.97 -7.61 19.93
CA LEU A 258 5.13 -6.52 19.46
C LEU A 258 5.52 -5.99 18.07
N GLY A 259 6.54 -6.57 17.41
CA GLY A 259 7.11 -6.02 16.17
C GLY A 259 6.29 -6.19 14.89
N GLY A 260 5.43 -7.21 14.83
CA GLY A 260 4.55 -7.51 13.68
C GLY A 260 5.24 -8.10 12.45
N ASP A 261 4.43 -8.56 11.47
CA ASP A 261 4.86 -9.29 10.26
C ASP A 261 4.33 -8.61 8.97
N TRP A 262 4.40 -7.28 8.87
CA TRP A 262 3.81 -6.50 7.76
C TRP A 262 2.36 -6.87 7.47
N ALA A 263 1.52 -6.72 8.49
CA ALA A 263 0.13 -7.09 8.40
C ALA A 263 -0.64 -6.21 7.40
N ALA A 264 -1.39 -6.85 6.50
CA ALA A 264 -2.40 -6.17 5.70
C ALA A 264 -3.45 -5.55 6.65
N ALA A 265 -3.54 -4.22 6.67
CA ALA A 265 -4.41 -3.49 7.59
C ALA A 265 -5.77 -3.20 6.94
N LEU A 266 -5.75 -2.51 5.80
CA LEU A 266 -6.95 -2.00 5.14
C LEU A 266 -6.81 -2.13 3.62
N ALA A 267 -7.88 -2.54 2.95
CA ALA A 267 -7.89 -2.70 1.50
C ALA A 267 -9.19 -2.22 0.85
N ALA A 268 -9.13 -1.87 -0.42
CA ALA A 268 -10.29 -1.73 -1.29
C ALA A 268 -9.97 -2.25 -2.69
N LEU A 269 -10.95 -2.90 -3.32
CA LEU A 269 -10.87 -3.22 -4.75
C LEU A 269 -11.01 -1.91 -5.53
N ILE A 270 -10.05 -1.62 -6.41
CA ILE A 270 -10.06 -0.44 -7.26
C ILE A 270 -9.96 -0.81 -8.74
N GLU A 271 -10.51 0.08 -9.58
CA GLU A 271 -10.48 -0.03 -11.03
C GLU A 271 -10.11 1.33 -11.63
N PHE A 272 -9.07 1.35 -12.47
CA PHE A 272 -8.59 2.56 -13.15
C PHE A 272 -7.93 2.19 -14.49
N THR A 273 -7.72 3.18 -15.37
CA THR A 273 -7.03 3.01 -16.66
C THR A 273 -5.79 3.90 -16.68
N ILE A 274 -4.63 3.30 -16.99
CA ILE A 274 -3.43 4.06 -17.38
C ILE A 274 -3.52 4.38 -18.87
N LEU A 275 -3.49 5.67 -19.19
CA LEU A 275 -3.50 6.16 -20.56
C LEU A 275 -2.08 6.05 -21.17
N PRO A 276 -1.97 5.84 -22.49
CA PRO A 276 -0.69 6.00 -23.17
C PRO A 276 -0.15 7.42 -22.92
N PRO A 277 1.18 7.62 -22.95
CA PRO A 277 1.72 8.96 -22.99
C PRO A 277 1.06 9.72 -24.14
N SER A 278 0.63 10.95 -23.89
CA SER A 278 0.19 11.81 -24.99
C SER A 278 1.33 11.86 -26.00
N PRO A 279 1.08 11.67 -27.31
CA PRO A 279 2.10 12.00 -28.29
C PRO A 279 2.50 13.44 -27.96
N GLU A 280 3.74 13.64 -27.54
CA GLU A 280 4.25 15.00 -27.34
C GLU A 280 3.88 15.75 -28.61
N ALA A 281 3.24 16.92 -28.47
CA ALA A 281 3.02 17.78 -29.62
C ALA A 281 4.41 17.94 -30.23
N SER A 282 4.62 17.31 -31.39
CA SER A 282 5.93 17.26 -32.02
C SER A 282 6.46 18.68 -31.98
N PRO A 283 7.69 18.91 -31.47
CA PRO A 283 8.25 20.25 -31.46
C PRO A 283 8.04 20.77 -32.87
N SER A 284 7.21 21.81 -33.02
CA SER A 284 6.86 22.32 -34.34
C SER A 284 8.19 22.65 -34.98
N ASP A 285 8.58 21.89 -36.00
CA ASP A 285 9.80 22.13 -36.75
C ASP A 285 9.67 23.55 -37.28
N GLY A 286 10.30 24.49 -36.57
CA GLY A 286 10.34 25.89 -36.91
C GLY A 286 11.17 26.00 -38.16
N SER A 287 10.47 26.03 -39.30
CA SER A 287 10.96 26.44 -40.61
C SER A 287 11.62 27.81 -40.58
#